data_AF-G5F3N2-F1
#
_entry.id   AF-G5F3N2-F1
#
_cell.length_a   1.000
_cell.length_b   1.000
_cell.length_c   1.000
_cell.angle_alpha   90.00
_cell.angle_beta   90.00
_cell.angle_gamma   90.00
#
_symmetry.space_group_name_H-M   'P 1'
#
loop_
_entity.id
_entity.type
_entity.pdbx_description
1 polymer ?
#
loop_
_entity_poly.entity_id
_entity_poly.type
_entity_poly.pdbx_seq_one_letter_code
_entity_poly.pdbx_strand_id
1 'polypeptide(L)'
;MGRRDGQGLNPFAPLPDGASGGRGVPPEWAAPAAEYGELQRLVDAVFEDAPGGMVSRMDLVLRAQLVDLPDDLAEVVELMPSGSYTRPRLCDQMNSIITAHGWGSVYGTVQ
;
A
#
# COMPACT_ATOMS: atom_id res chain seq x y z
N MET A 1 34.56 6.53 26.28
CA MET A 1 34.25 5.29 25.53
C MET A 1 33.07 4.65 26.23
N GLY A 2 31.85 4.47 25.73
CA GLY A 2 31.16 4.61 24.46
C GLY A 2 29.71 4.17 24.76
N ARG A 3 28.73 4.85 24.20
CA ARG A 3 27.31 4.88 24.61
C ARG A 3 26.51 3.62 24.21
N ARG A 4 25.56 3.24 25.10
CA ARG A 4 24.19 2.68 24.88
C ARG A 4 24.08 1.41 23.98
N ASP A 5 22.98 0.66 23.84
CA ASP A 5 21.55 0.83 24.05
C ASP A 5 20.92 -0.54 24.37
N GLY A 6 19.88 -0.56 25.20
CA GLY A 6 19.04 -1.73 25.43
C GLY A 6 18.29 -2.10 24.15
N GLN A 7 18.57 -3.29 23.62
CA GLN A 7 17.72 -3.91 22.62
C GLN A 7 16.58 -4.63 23.32
N GLY A 8 15.39 -4.02 23.28
CA GLY A 8 14.15 -4.74 23.54
C GLY A 8 14.04 -5.91 22.57
N LEU A 9 13.76 -7.09 23.13
CA LEU A 9 13.44 -8.28 22.35
C LEU A 9 12.23 -7.97 21.47
N ASN A 10 12.43 -8.00 20.14
CA ASN A 10 11.33 -7.90 19.18
C ASN A 10 10.57 -9.24 19.17
N PRO A 11 9.27 -9.28 19.53
CA PRO A 11 8.47 -10.52 19.53
C PRO A 11 8.17 -11.05 18.12
N PHE A 12 8.63 -10.35 17.08
CA PHE A 12 8.50 -10.70 15.67
C PHE A 12 9.83 -11.12 15.02
N ALA A 13 10.91 -11.32 15.78
CA ALA A 13 12.14 -11.86 15.22
C ALA A 13 11.95 -13.35 14.88
N PRO A 14 12.01 -13.76 13.59
CA PRO A 14 11.95 -15.17 13.24
C PRO A 14 13.20 -15.88 13.77
N LEU A 15 13.00 -17.08 14.34
CA LEU A 15 14.09 -17.95 14.79
C LEU A 15 15.02 -18.28 13.61
N PRO A 16 16.36 -18.34 13.82
CA PRO A 16 17.27 -18.73 12.75
C PRO A 16 17.10 -20.22 12.45
N ASP A 17 16.51 -20.51 11.31
CA ASP A 17 16.43 -21.87 10.78
C ASP A 17 17.76 -22.22 10.09
N GLY A 18 18.49 -23.16 10.67
CA GLY A 18 19.72 -23.69 10.11
C GLY A 18 19.46 -25.00 9.42
N ALA A 19 19.30 -25.01 8.09
CA ALA A 19 19.57 -26.19 7.28
C ALA A 19 19.66 -25.87 5.76
N SER A 20 20.87 -26.03 5.24
CA SER A 20 21.20 -26.61 3.93
C SER A 20 20.70 -25.97 2.62
N GLY A 21 21.66 -25.37 1.90
CA GLY A 21 22.12 -25.96 0.64
C GLY A 21 21.13 -26.05 -0.51
N GLY A 22 20.99 -24.95 -1.24
CA GLY A 22 20.41 -24.92 -2.57
C GLY A 22 20.44 -23.49 -3.08
N ARG A 23 20.72 -23.26 -4.36
CA ARG A 23 20.51 -21.97 -5.01
C ARG A 23 18.99 -21.73 -5.07
N GLY A 24 18.41 -21.38 -3.93
CA GLY A 24 16.98 -21.14 -3.76
C GLY A 24 16.65 -19.75 -4.26
N VAL A 25 15.71 -19.68 -5.20
CA VAL A 25 14.90 -18.48 -5.42
C VAL A 25 14.42 -17.99 -4.04
N PRO A 26 14.57 -16.70 -3.71
CA PRO A 26 14.11 -16.18 -2.43
C PRO A 26 12.62 -16.54 -2.24
N PRO A 27 12.18 -16.81 -1.01
CA PRO A 27 10.82 -17.24 -0.79
C PRO A 27 9.83 -16.14 -1.22
N GLU A 28 8.68 -16.56 -1.76
CA GLU A 28 7.65 -15.73 -2.40
C GLU A 28 7.13 -14.57 -1.52
N TRP A 29 7.31 -14.65 -0.20
CA TRP A 29 6.90 -13.61 0.76
C TRP A 29 7.89 -12.42 0.87
N ALA A 30 9.00 -12.40 0.11
CA ALA A 30 10.05 -11.40 0.25
C ALA A 30 10.07 -10.32 -0.85
N ALA A 31 9.22 -10.41 -1.87
CA ALA A 31 9.17 -9.43 -2.96
C ALA A 31 7.82 -8.69 -2.94
N PRO A 32 7.82 -7.35 -3.09
CA PRO A 32 6.59 -6.60 -3.32
C PRO A 32 5.89 -7.11 -4.60
N ALA A 33 4.57 -6.96 -4.67
CA ALA A 33 3.81 -7.28 -5.87
C ALA A 33 4.31 -6.45 -7.07
N ALA A 34 4.10 -6.93 -8.30
CA ALA A 34 4.49 -6.18 -9.50
C ALA A 34 3.76 -4.82 -9.58
N GLU A 35 2.61 -4.76 -8.94
CA GLU A 35 1.66 -3.67 -8.83
C GLU A 35 1.99 -2.73 -7.64
N TYR A 36 3.13 -2.94 -6.96
CA TYR A 36 3.55 -2.09 -5.86
C TYR A 36 3.64 -0.62 -6.30
N GLY A 37 2.93 0.26 -5.59
CA GLY A 37 2.86 1.69 -5.89
C GLY A 37 1.81 2.08 -6.95
N GLU A 38 1.06 1.15 -7.53
CA GLU A 38 -0.04 1.48 -8.45
C GLU A 38 -1.11 2.37 -7.80
N LEU A 39 -1.43 2.15 -6.53
CA LEU A 39 -2.35 3.03 -5.78
C LEU A 39 -1.80 4.46 -5.64
N GLN A 40 -0.48 4.63 -5.48
CA GLN A 40 0.12 5.97 -5.43
C GLN A 40 -0.03 6.67 -6.78
N ARG A 41 0.24 5.94 -7.88
CA ARG A 41 0.04 6.46 -9.24
C ARG A 41 -1.41 6.86 -9.50
N LEU A 42 -2.36 6.06 -9.01
CA LEU A 42 -3.78 6.41 -9.08
C LEU A 42 -4.07 7.72 -8.34
N VAL A 43 -3.60 7.86 -7.11
CA VAL A 43 -3.77 9.07 -6.28
C VAL A 43 -3.17 10.29 -6.97
N ASP A 44 -1.97 10.17 -7.52
CA ASP A 44 -1.32 11.25 -8.26
C ASP A 44 -2.17 11.69 -9.46
N ALA A 45 -2.56 10.72 -10.29
CA ALA A 45 -3.30 10.98 -11.52
C ALA A 45 -4.66 11.65 -11.26
N VAL A 46 -5.40 11.26 -10.22
CA VAL A 46 -6.70 11.89 -9.92
C VAL A 46 -6.56 13.32 -9.41
N PHE A 47 -5.48 13.64 -8.69
CA PHE A 47 -5.26 14.99 -8.16
C PHE A 47 -4.60 15.93 -9.18
N GLU A 48 -3.84 15.41 -10.13
CA GLU A 48 -3.36 16.19 -11.29
C GLU A 48 -4.54 16.72 -12.13
N ASP A 49 -5.59 15.91 -12.28
CA ASP A 49 -6.79 16.27 -13.06
C ASP A 49 -7.88 17.00 -12.25
N ALA A 50 -7.64 17.24 -10.96
CA ALA A 50 -8.59 17.90 -10.05
C ALA A 50 -8.11 19.32 -9.66
N PRO A 51 -8.35 20.35 -10.50
CA PRO A 51 -7.88 21.72 -10.25
C PRO A 51 -8.45 22.34 -8.95
N GLY A 52 -9.54 21.80 -8.41
CA GLY A 52 -10.12 22.20 -7.14
C GLY A 52 -9.51 21.53 -5.90
N GLY A 53 -8.55 20.62 -6.07
CA GLY A 53 -7.89 19.90 -4.96
C GLY A 53 -8.81 18.93 -4.20
N MET A 54 -9.97 18.61 -4.77
CA MET A 54 -10.93 17.63 -4.25
C MET A 54 -11.27 16.61 -5.31
N VAL A 55 -11.26 15.33 -4.92
CA VAL A 55 -11.56 14.19 -5.78
C VAL A 55 -12.76 13.45 -5.21
N SER A 56 -13.76 13.17 -6.02
CA SER A 56 -14.91 12.37 -5.58
C SER A 56 -14.61 10.86 -5.65
N ARG A 57 -15.34 10.04 -4.89
CA ARG A 57 -15.30 8.58 -5.04
C ARG A 57 -15.57 8.16 -6.49
N MET A 58 -16.44 8.87 -7.21
CA MET A 58 -16.75 8.55 -8.60
C MET A 58 -15.53 8.78 -9.50
N ASP A 59 -14.80 9.88 -9.32
CA ASP A 59 -13.59 10.17 -10.11
C ASP A 59 -12.51 9.10 -9.90
N LEU A 60 -12.39 8.59 -8.66
CA LEU A 60 -11.51 7.48 -8.33
C LEU A 60 -11.92 6.19 -9.04
N VAL A 61 -13.19 5.81 -8.96
CA VAL A 61 -13.73 4.61 -9.60
C VAL A 61 -13.57 4.70 -11.12
N LEU A 62 -13.82 5.86 -11.72
CA LEU A 62 -13.62 6.09 -13.15
C LEU A 62 -12.14 6.00 -13.52
N ARG A 63 -11.25 6.62 -12.76
CA ARG A 63 -9.81 6.55 -13.05
C ARG A 63 -9.27 5.13 -12.90
N ALA A 64 -9.66 4.41 -11.85
CA ALA A 64 -9.27 3.03 -11.63
C ALA A 64 -9.65 2.13 -12.81
N GLN A 65 -10.87 2.29 -13.34
CA GLN A 65 -11.30 1.57 -14.55
C GLN A 65 -10.50 2.00 -15.80
N LEU A 66 -10.19 3.29 -15.95
CA LEU A 66 -9.44 3.78 -17.12
C LEU A 66 -8.00 3.27 -17.18
N VAL A 67 -7.40 2.97 -16.02
CA VAL A 67 -6.03 2.45 -15.94
C VAL A 67 -5.98 0.92 -15.78
N ASP A 68 -7.13 0.24 -15.91
CA ASP A 68 -7.26 -1.20 -15.69
C ASP A 68 -6.62 -1.65 -14.36
N LEU A 69 -6.97 -0.94 -13.28
CA LEU A 69 -6.41 -1.19 -11.95
C LEU A 69 -6.65 -2.66 -11.52
N PRO A 70 -5.63 -3.36 -10.98
CA PRO A 70 -5.75 -4.76 -10.54
C PRO A 70 -6.91 -4.95 -9.56
N ASP A 71 -7.57 -6.12 -9.61
CA ASP A 71 -8.78 -6.41 -8.81
C ASP A 71 -8.60 -6.13 -7.31
N ASP A 72 -7.46 -6.55 -6.72
CA ASP A 72 -7.14 -6.29 -5.32
C ASP A 72 -7.08 -4.78 -5.00
N LEU A 73 -6.50 -3.98 -5.90
CA LEU A 73 -6.39 -2.53 -5.73
C LEU A 73 -7.69 -1.81 -6.05
N ALA A 74 -8.48 -2.35 -6.98
CA ALA A 74 -9.83 -1.88 -7.28
C ALA A 74 -10.74 -2.08 -6.06
N GLU A 75 -10.60 -3.17 -5.31
CA GLU A 75 -11.33 -3.39 -4.04
C GLU A 75 -11.07 -2.25 -3.04
N VAL A 76 -9.84 -1.75 -2.93
CA VAL A 76 -9.53 -0.60 -2.07
C VAL A 76 -10.34 0.63 -2.47
N VAL A 77 -10.48 0.89 -3.78
CA VAL A 77 -11.28 2.00 -4.32
C VAL A 77 -12.77 1.76 -4.12
N GLU A 78 -13.24 0.53 -4.25
CA GLU A 78 -14.65 0.17 -4.04
C GLU A 78 -15.09 0.33 -2.58
N LEU A 79 -14.21 -0.01 -1.64
CA LEU A 79 -14.45 0.13 -0.19
C LEU A 79 -14.36 1.58 0.30
N MET A 80 -13.93 2.52 -0.54
CA MET A 80 -13.93 3.94 -0.18
C MET A 80 -15.35 4.42 0.16
N PRO A 81 -15.53 5.18 1.26
CA PRO A 81 -16.80 5.81 1.56
C PRO A 81 -17.25 6.74 0.42
N SER A 82 -18.54 7.04 0.35
CA SER A 82 -19.03 8.07 -0.57
C SER A 82 -18.62 9.46 -0.10
N GLY A 83 -18.21 10.33 -1.03
CA GLY A 83 -17.89 11.72 -0.74
C GLY A 83 -16.82 12.27 -1.66
N SER A 84 -16.34 13.48 -1.31
CA SER A 84 -15.19 14.11 -1.93
C SER A 84 -14.07 14.28 -0.90
N TYR A 85 -12.85 14.06 -1.34
CA TYR A 85 -11.68 13.97 -0.48
C TYR A 85 -10.64 15.01 -0.91
N THR A 86 -10.05 15.66 0.07
CA THR A 86 -8.73 16.27 -0.12
C THR A 86 -7.67 15.16 -0.13
N ARG A 87 -6.51 15.42 -0.74
CA ARG A 87 -5.45 14.42 -0.86
C ARG A 87 -5.05 13.77 0.47
N PRO A 88 -4.79 14.51 1.57
CA PRO A 88 -4.46 13.89 2.85
C PRO A 88 -5.56 12.96 3.38
N ARG A 89 -6.83 13.39 3.25
CA ARG A 89 -7.98 12.59 3.71
C ARG A 89 -8.18 11.33 2.87
N LEU A 90 -7.90 11.41 1.57
CA LEU A 90 -7.96 10.25 0.70
C LEU A 90 -6.90 9.23 1.10
N CYS A 91 -5.65 9.68 1.24
CA CYS A 91 -4.53 8.82 1.60
C CYS A 91 -4.75 8.13 2.95
N ASP A 92 -5.22 8.86 3.97
CA ASP A 92 -5.57 8.28 5.27
C ASP A 92 -6.61 7.15 5.16
N GLN A 93 -7.67 7.38 4.37
CA GLN A 93 -8.76 6.42 4.21
C GLN A 93 -8.31 5.17 3.44
N MET A 94 -7.58 5.34 2.33
CA MET A 94 -7.00 4.22 1.57
C MET A 94 -6.03 3.42 2.44
N ASN A 95 -5.14 4.08 3.18
CA ASN A 95 -4.19 3.40 4.07
C ASN A 95 -4.89 2.63 5.20
N SER A 96 -6.04 3.11 5.69
CA SER A 96 -6.85 2.36 6.65
C SER A 96 -7.39 1.06 6.05
N ILE A 97 -7.81 1.07 4.78
CA ILE A 97 -8.33 -0.13 4.08
C ILE A 97 -7.18 -1.11 3.81
N ILE A 98 -6.05 -0.63 3.27
CA ILE A 98 -4.84 -1.43 3.01
C ILE A 98 -4.37 -2.11 4.30
N THR A 99 -4.35 -1.37 5.41
CA THR A 99 -3.94 -1.91 6.72
C THR A 99 -4.91 -2.98 7.21
N ALA A 100 -6.22 -2.80 7.02
CA ALA A 100 -7.22 -3.79 7.41
C ALA A 100 -7.08 -5.12 6.65
N HIS A 101 -6.63 -5.07 5.39
CA HIS A 101 -6.36 -6.26 4.57
C HIS A 101 -4.97 -6.88 4.81
N GLY A 102 -4.08 -6.17 5.52
CA GLY A 102 -2.68 -6.60 5.66
C GLY A 102 -1.83 -6.42 4.40
N TRP A 103 -2.27 -5.57 3.47
CA TRP A 103 -1.65 -5.40 2.15
C TRP A 103 -0.53 -4.36 2.09
N GLY A 104 -0.22 -3.68 3.20
CA GLY A 104 0.77 -2.60 3.22
C GLY A 104 2.18 -3.02 2.78
N SER A 105 2.59 -4.27 3.05
CA SER A 105 3.86 -4.82 2.57
C SER A 105 3.81 -5.32 1.13
N VAL A 106 2.62 -5.59 0.59
CA VAL A 106 2.40 -6.19 -0.73
C VAL A 106 2.27 -5.12 -1.80
N TYR A 107 1.44 -4.11 -1.56
CA TYR A 107 1.11 -3.06 -2.53
C TYR A 107 1.65 -1.66 -2.17
N GLY A 108 2.12 -1.50 -0.92
CA GLY A 108 2.59 -0.22 -0.39
C GLY A 108 1.48 0.62 0.25
N THR A 109 1.85 1.79 0.75
CA THR A 109 0.95 2.81 1.30
C THR A 109 1.03 4.09 0.46
N VAL A 110 0.02 4.95 0.56
CA VAL A 110 -0.11 6.18 -0.24
C VAL A 110 0.10 7.46 0.57
N GLN A 111 0.53 8.53 -0.11
CA GLN A 111 0.89 9.84 0.47
C GLN A 111 0.43 11.02 -0.40
#